data_AF-A0A178ZUD8-F1
#
_entry.id   AF-A0A178ZUD8-F1
#
_cell.length_a   1.000
_cell.length_b   1.000
_cell.length_c   1.000
_cell.angle_alpha   90.00
_cell.angle_beta   90.00
_cell.angle_gamma   90.00
#
_symmetry.space_group_name_H-M   'P 1'
#
loop_
_entity.id
_entity.type
_entity.pdbx_description
1 polymer ?
#
loop_
_entity_poly.entity_id
_entity_poly.type
_entity_poly.pdbx_seq_one_letter_code
_entity_poly.pdbx_strand_id
1 'polypeptide(L)'
;MDRLSSREIVHRTLEDILADFAVPSSTSTKGPEVVYKGVIPHASQTHSEKINLSLIGTIPSLANAIAAAHIFEARGGLRQCIEVDLRRRHNYIDRDIGMTPALNGQEITLNVLVGNPFLKNIFETKDGRYAVLSAV
;
A
#
# COMPACT_ATOMS: atom_id res chain seq x y z
N MET A 1 -13.77 7.07 -24.59
CA MET A 1 -12.61 6.68 -23.77
C MET A 1 -13.00 5.40 -23.05
N ASP A 2 -12.47 4.26 -23.49
CA ASP A 2 -12.72 3.00 -22.80
C ASP A 2 -12.21 3.09 -21.37
N ARG A 3 -13.06 2.73 -20.40
CA ARG A 3 -12.66 2.64 -18.99
C ARG A 3 -11.74 1.44 -18.84
N LEU A 4 -10.47 1.70 -18.54
CA LEU A 4 -9.52 0.66 -18.15
C LEU A 4 -10.07 -0.10 -16.93
N SER A 5 -9.95 -1.42 -16.97
CA SER A 5 -10.26 -2.29 -15.84
C SER A 5 -9.27 -2.04 -14.68
N SER A 6 -9.69 -2.40 -13.45
CA SER A 6 -8.82 -2.32 -12.27
C SER A 6 -7.47 -3.01 -12.48
N ARG A 7 -7.49 -4.18 -13.14
CA ARG A 7 -6.29 -4.95 -13.44
C ARG A 7 -5.35 -4.19 -14.38
N GLU A 8 -5.88 -3.58 -15.42
CA GLU A 8 -5.08 -2.81 -16.39
C GLU A 8 -4.45 -1.57 -15.75
N ILE A 9 -5.19 -0.86 -14.88
CA ILE A 9 -4.68 0.29 -14.15
C ILE A 9 -3.49 -0.11 -13.26
N VAL A 10 -3.65 -1.16 -12.47
CA VAL A 10 -2.60 -1.65 -11.57
C VAL A 10 -1.40 -2.13 -12.37
N HIS A 11 -1.64 -2.93 -13.42
CA HIS A 11 -0.57 -3.49 -14.22
C HIS A 11 0.26 -2.40 -14.93
N ARG A 12 -0.37 -1.40 -15.55
CA ARG A 12 0.36 -0.29 -16.19
C ARG A 12 1.20 0.49 -15.19
N THR A 13 0.60 0.90 -14.08
CA THR A 13 1.32 1.66 -13.04
C THR A 13 2.47 0.85 -12.44
N LEU A 14 2.29 -0.46 -12.28
CA LEU A 14 3.34 -1.37 -11.82
C LEU A 14 4.50 -1.42 -12.84
N GLU A 15 4.21 -1.58 -14.12
CA GLU A 15 5.24 -1.62 -15.18
C GLU A 15 6.04 -0.31 -15.23
N ASP A 16 5.38 0.84 -15.09
CA ASP A 16 6.07 2.14 -15.03
C ASP A 16 7.08 2.18 -13.87
N ILE A 17 6.66 1.74 -12.67
CA ILE A 17 7.54 1.69 -11.50
C ILE A 17 8.66 0.67 -11.67
N LEU A 18 8.39 -0.51 -12.21
CA LEU A 18 9.44 -1.51 -12.45
C LEU A 18 10.49 -0.96 -13.44
N ALA A 19 10.04 -0.25 -14.47
CA ALA A 19 10.91 0.38 -15.46
C ALA A 19 11.81 1.47 -14.84
N ASP A 20 11.27 2.32 -13.95
CA ASP A 20 12.04 3.36 -13.25
C ASP A 20 13.24 2.81 -12.47
N PHE A 21 13.13 1.57 -11.97
CA PHE A 21 14.19 0.91 -11.20
C PHE A 21 14.92 -0.19 -11.98
N ALA A 22 14.72 -0.27 -13.29
CA ALA A 22 15.29 -1.31 -14.16
C ALA A 22 15.03 -2.75 -13.66
N VAL A 23 13.89 -2.97 -13.00
CA VAL A 23 13.45 -4.31 -12.60
C VAL A 23 12.77 -4.96 -13.81
N PRO A 24 13.18 -6.17 -14.23
CA PRO A 24 12.56 -6.84 -15.35
C PRO A 24 11.08 -7.13 -15.09
N SER A 25 10.23 -6.93 -16.10
CA SER A 25 8.84 -7.37 -16.05
C SER A 25 8.75 -8.90 -16.04
N SER A 26 7.75 -9.42 -15.34
CA SER A 26 7.44 -10.85 -15.39
C SER A 26 6.97 -11.28 -16.78
N THR A 27 7.54 -12.36 -17.29
CA THR A 27 7.15 -12.97 -18.58
C THR A 27 6.59 -14.38 -18.34
N SER A 28 6.12 -15.03 -19.40
CA SER A 28 5.69 -16.44 -19.30
C SER A 28 6.81 -17.39 -18.85
N THR A 29 8.09 -17.01 -19.03
CA THR A 29 9.25 -17.88 -18.81
C THR A 29 10.26 -17.37 -17.77
N LYS A 30 10.15 -16.12 -17.31
CA LYS A 30 11.06 -15.51 -16.32
C LYS A 30 10.31 -14.62 -15.35
N GLY A 31 10.72 -14.62 -14.09
CA GLY A 31 10.12 -13.79 -13.06
C GLY A 31 8.83 -14.39 -12.51
N PRO A 32 8.32 -13.84 -11.41
CA PRO A 32 7.17 -14.40 -10.72
C PRO A 32 5.88 -14.30 -11.54
N GLU A 33 5.00 -15.28 -11.42
CA GLU A 33 3.61 -15.12 -11.86
C GLU A 33 2.89 -14.15 -10.91
N VAL A 34 2.10 -13.21 -11.43
CA VAL A 34 1.34 -12.24 -10.61
C VAL A 34 -0.15 -12.48 -10.78
N VAL A 35 -0.82 -12.81 -9.68
CA VAL A 35 -2.27 -13.09 -9.64
C VAL A 35 -2.99 -11.97 -8.90
N TYR A 36 -3.79 -11.20 -9.64
CA TYR A 36 -4.64 -10.15 -9.08
C TYR A 36 -5.98 -10.73 -8.61
N LYS A 37 -6.30 -10.55 -7.34
CA LYS A 37 -7.58 -10.93 -6.73
C LYS A 37 -8.40 -9.68 -6.40
N GLY A 38 -9.71 -9.81 -6.55
CA GLY A 38 -10.65 -8.71 -6.30
C GLY A 38 -10.51 -7.57 -7.31
N VAL A 39 -11.21 -6.47 -7.01
CA VAL A 39 -11.18 -5.24 -7.82
C VAL A 39 -10.78 -4.06 -6.93
N ILE A 40 -10.28 -3.00 -7.53
CA ILE A 40 -10.03 -1.75 -6.80
C ILE A 40 -11.38 -1.27 -6.24
N PRO A 41 -11.50 -1.08 -4.91
CA PRO A 41 -12.75 -0.60 -4.33
C PRO A 41 -13.07 0.80 -4.86
N HIS A 42 -14.36 1.06 -5.07
CA HIS A 42 -14.80 2.36 -5.56
C HIS A 42 -14.49 3.45 -4.53
N ALA A 43 -14.26 4.68 -4.98
CA ALA A 43 -14.00 5.83 -4.11
C ALA A 43 -15.02 5.94 -2.97
N SER A 44 -16.31 5.73 -3.28
CA SER A 44 -17.41 5.74 -2.31
C SER A 44 -17.34 4.67 -1.22
N GLN A 45 -16.63 3.56 -1.46
CA GLN A 45 -16.43 2.48 -0.48
C GLN A 45 -15.23 2.72 0.43
N THR A 46 -14.36 3.67 0.06
CA THR A 46 -13.10 3.96 0.76
C THR A 46 -13.06 5.36 1.36
N HIS A 47 -14.14 6.13 1.20
CA HIS A 47 -14.21 7.56 1.55
C HIS A 47 -13.02 8.38 0.99
N SER A 48 -12.42 7.92 -0.10
CA SER A 48 -11.26 8.58 -0.70
C SER A 48 -11.66 9.32 -1.96
N GLU A 49 -11.35 10.62 -1.99
CA GLU A 49 -11.68 11.51 -3.12
C GLU A 49 -10.52 11.69 -4.10
N LYS A 50 -9.27 11.51 -3.64
CA LYS A 50 -8.06 11.85 -4.42
C LYS A 50 -7.05 10.71 -4.51
N ILE A 51 -6.99 9.81 -3.54
CA ILE A 51 -5.92 8.79 -3.43
C ILE A 51 -6.51 7.43 -3.11
N ASN A 52 -6.44 6.47 -4.02
CA ASN A 52 -6.88 5.13 -3.70
C ASN A 52 -5.88 4.45 -2.74
N LEU A 53 -6.24 4.36 -1.46
CA LEU A 53 -5.38 3.80 -0.41
C LEU A 53 -5.10 2.30 -0.58
N SER A 54 -5.93 1.57 -1.32
CA SER A 54 -5.57 0.20 -1.67
C SER A 54 -4.40 0.18 -2.65
N LEU A 55 -4.32 1.12 -3.58
CA LEU A 55 -3.25 1.18 -4.58
C LEU A 55 -1.90 1.64 -3.99
N ILE A 56 -1.90 2.62 -3.08
CA ILE A 56 -0.67 3.17 -2.50
C ILE A 56 0.14 2.11 -1.74
N GLY A 57 -0.52 1.11 -1.15
CA GLY A 57 0.15 -0.06 -0.57
C GLY A 57 0.40 -1.18 -1.57
N THR A 58 -0.58 -1.47 -2.43
CA THR A 58 -0.48 -2.57 -3.40
C THR A 58 0.72 -2.41 -4.33
N ILE A 59 0.85 -1.25 -4.98
CA ILE A 59 1.76 -1.11 -6.11
C ILE A 59 3.24 -1.16 -5.66
N PRO A 60 3.69 -0.37 -4.66
CA PRO A 60 5.07 -0.45 -4.20
C PRO A 60 5.42 -1.81 -3.57
N SER A 61 4.49 -2.39 -2.80
CA SER A 61 4.73 -3.72 -2.20
C SER A 61 4.84 -4.82 -3.25
N LEU A 62 4.03 -4.75 -4.30
CA LEU A 62 4.09 -5.68 -5.42
C LEU A 62 5.40 -5.53 -6.22
N ALA A 63 5.83 -4.30 -6.50
CA ALA A 63 7.12 -4.05 -7.15
C ALA A 63 8.29 -4.65 -6.35
N ASN A 64 8.30 -4.45 -5.02
CA ASN A 64 9.31 -5.04 -4.14
C ASN A 64 9.26 -6.58 -4.14
N ALA A 65 8.06 -7.16 -4.09
CA ALA A 65 7.90 -8.61 -4.13
C ALA A 65 8.39 -9.20 -5.46
N ILE A 66 8.18 -8.51 -6.58
CA ILE A 66 8.68 -8.90 -7.89
C ILE A 66 10.20 -8.86 -7.92
N ALA A 67 10.81 -7.75 -7.49
CA ALA A 67 12.27 -7.64 -7.42
C ALA A 67 12.89 -8.73 -6.53
N ALA A 68 12.30 -9.00 -5.36
CA ALA A 68 12.75 -10.05 -4.46
C ALA A 68 12.63 -11.45 -5.10
N ALA A 69 11.54 -11.73 -5.81
CA ALA A 69 11.36 -13.00 -6.52
C ALA A 69 12.37 -13.17 -7.65
N HIS A 70 12.70 -12.11 -8.39
CA HIS A 70 13.76 -12.14 -9.40
C HIS A 70 15.13 -12.46 -8.79
N ILE A 71 15.47 -11.84 -7.65
CA ILE A 71 16.72 -12.14 -6.94
C ILE A 71 16.73 -13.60 -6.49
N PHE A 72 15.63 -14.10 -5.95
CA PHE A 72 15.53 -15.48 -5.50
C PHE A 72 15.71 -16.48 -6.65
N GLU A 73 14.99 -16.29 -7.76
CA GLU A 73 15.09 -17.12 -8.97
C GLU A 73 16.51 -17.07 -9.57
N ALA A 74 17.12 -15.88 -9.68
CA ALA A 74 18.47 -15.71 -10.19
C ALA A 74 19.54 -16.43 -9.34
N ARG A 75 19.26 -16.70 -8.06
CA ARG A 75 20.14 -17.44 -7.15
C ARG A 75 19.84 -18.94 -7.10
N GLY A 76 19.08 -19.45 -8.06
CA GLY A 76 18.71 -20.87 -8.17
C GLY A 76 17.46 -21.24 -7.38
N GLY A 77 16.75 -20.26 -6.83
CA GLY A 77 15.46 -20.46 -6.21
C GLY A 77 14.39 -20.85 -7.24
N LEU A 78 13.33 -21.50 -6.76
CA LEU A 78 12.18 -21.80 -7.61
C LEU A 78 11.44 -20.51 -7.99
N ARG A 79 10.82 -20.52 -9.17
CA ARG A 79 9.92 -19.46 -9.61
C ARG A 79 8.76 -19.30 -8.61
N GLN A 80 8.45 -18.04 -8.28
CA GLN A 80 7.41 -17.70 -7.30
C GLN A 80 6.09 -17.34 -7.99
N CYS A 81 4.98 -17.49 -7.26
CA CYS A 81 3.69 -16.91 -7.60
C CYS A 81 3.33 -15.88 -6.53
N ILE A 82 3.06 -14.65 -6.96
CA ILE A 82 2.72 -13.51 -6.10
C ILE A 82 1.24 -13.24 -6.26
N GLU A 83 0.49 -13.49 -5.20
CA GLU A 83 -0.93 -13.14 -5.15
C GLU A 83 -1.13 -11.79 -4.46
N VAL A 84 -2.00 -10.96 -5.03
CA VAL A 84 -2.34 -9.66 -4.45
C VAL A 84 -3.84 -9.40 -4.50
N ASP A 85 -4.43 -9.07 -3.35
CA ASP A 85 -5.84 -8.68 -3.24
C ASP A 85 -5.98 -7.15 -3.24
N LEU A 86 -6.53 -6.61 -4.32
CA LEU A 86 -6.68 -5.16 -4.55
C LEU A 86 -7.67 -4.49 -3.57
N ARG A 87 -8.42 -5.28 -2.79
CA ARG A 87 -9.39 -4.77 -1.82
C ARG A 87 -8.80 -4.48 -0.46
N ARG A 88 -7.69 -5.14 -0.08
CA ARG A 88 -7.27 -5.29 1.33
C ARG A 88 -6.02 -4.53 1.74
N ARG A 89 -5.32 -3.87 0.81
CA ARG A 89 -3.96 -3.36 1.09
C ARG A 89 -3.90 -2.05 1.88
N HIS A 90 -4.98 -1.29 1.99
CA HIS A 90 -5.03 -0.12 2.88
C HIS A 90 -4.82 -0.51 4.35
N ASN A 91 -5.30 -1.69 4.76
CA ASN A 91 -5.16 -2.24 6.13
C ASN A 91 -3.70 -2.46 6.58
N TYR A 92 -2.72 -2.42 5.67
CA TYR A 92 -1.31 -2.65 5.97
C TYR A 92 -0.48 -1.36 6.08
N ILE A 93 -0.99 -0.23 5.61
CA ILE A 93 -0.33 1.09 5.71
C ILE A 93 -0.81 1.82 6.95
N ASP A 94 -2.10 1.73 7.22
CA ASP A 94 -2.71 2.27 8.42
C ASP A 94 -3.50 1.14 9.06
N ARG A 95 -3.05 0.70 10.24
CA ARG A 95 -3.74 -0.35 11.01
C ARG A 95 -5.12 0.12 11.47
N ASP A 96 -5.36 1.43 11.51
CA ASP A 96 -6.59 2.06 12.00
C ASP A 96 -7.53 2.47 10.84
N ILE A 97 -7.07 2.52 9.58
CA ILE A 97 -7.95 2.64 8.41
C ILE A 97 -8.66 1.31 8.19
N GLY A 98 -9.80 1.15 8.86
CA GLY A 98 -10.71 0.01 8.72
C GLY A 98 -10.88 -0.85 9.96
N MET A 99 -10.15 -0.58 11.04
CA MET A 99 -10.44 -1.15 12.36
C MET A 99 -10.87 -0.04 13.32
N THR A 100 -12.18 0.18 13.39
CA THR A 100 -12.83 0.78 14.56
C THR A 100 -13.27 -0.36 15.47
N PRO A 101 -12.40 -0.88 16.36
CA PRO A 101 -12.81 -1.94 17.28
C PRO A 101 -14.01 -1.44 18.08
N ALA A 102 -15.13 -2.14 17.95
CA ALA A 102 -16.33 -1.90 18.73
C ALA A 102 -16.38 -2.92 19.87
N LEU A 103 -16.56 -2.45 21.11
CA LEU A 103 -16.89 -3.31 22.24
C LEU A 103 -18.40 -3.23 22.43
N ASN A 104 -19.11 -4.36 22.30
CA ASN A 104 -20.57 -4.44 22.41
C ASN A 104 -21.34 -3.52 21.43
N GLY A 105 -20.84 -3.35 20.20
CA GLY A 105 -21.49 -2.51 19.19
C GLY A 105 -21.31 -0.99 19.40
N GLN A 106 -20.55 -0.59 20.42
CA GLN A 106 -20.14 0.80 20.61
C GLN A 106 -18.73 1.00 20.06
N GLU A 107 -18.61 1.90 19.09
CA GLU A 107 -17.33 2.37 18.55
C GLU A 107 -16.51 3.06 19.65
N ILE A 108 -15.26 2.64 19.84
CA ILE A 108 -14.33 3.37 20.71
C ILE A 108 -13.78 4.56 19.92
N THR A 109 -14.48 5.68 19.99
CA THR A 109 -14.16 6.92 19.24
C THR A 109 -12.94 7.68 19.77
N LEU A 110 -12.34 7.24 20.88
CA LEU A 110 -11.14 7.86 21.45
C LEU A 110 -9.89 7.05 21.09
N ASN A 111 -9.11 7.61 20.17
CA ASN A 111 -7.67 7.39 20.18
C ASN A 111 -7.15 7.63 21.60
N VAL A 112 -6.36 6.72 22.16
CA VAL A 112 -5.72 6.83 23.49
C VAL A 112 -4.74 8.05 23.58
N LEU A 113 -4.66 8.84 22.50
CA LEU A 113 -3.95 10.09 22.33
C LEU A 113 -4.70 11.33 22.85
N VAL A 114 -6.00 11.24 23.19
CA VAL A 114 -6.76 12.38 23.72
C VAL A 114 -6.32 12.64 25.17
N GLY A 115 -5.31 13.50 25.30
CA GLY A 115 -4.75 13.92 26.59
C GLY A 115 -3.29 14.37 26.52
N ASN A 116 -2.55 14.03 25.45
CA ASN A 116 -1.17 14.45 25.30
C ASN A 116 -1.06 15.70 24.39
N PRO A 117 -0.82 16.90 24.96
CA PRO A 117 -0.73 18.15 24.19
C PRO A 117 0.51 18.21 23.27
N PHE A 118 1.45 17.28 23.39
CA PHE A 118 2.69 17.25 22.60
C PHE A 118 2.58 16.41 21.32
N LEU A 119 1.55 15.57 21.18
CA LEU A 119 1.42 14.64 20.04
C LEU A 119 0.65 15.19 18.84
N LYS A 120 0.13 16.43 18.91
CA LYS A 120 -0.70 17.03 17.85
C LYS A 120 -0.07 18.21 17.11
N ASN A 121 1.17 18.59 17.44
CA ASN A 121 1.77 19.81 16.92
C ASN A 121 3.10 19.54 16.20
N ILE A 122 3.27 20.19 15.05
CA ILE A 122 4.54 20.35 14.36
C ILE A 122 5.18 21.60 14.97
N PHE A 123 6.39 21.46 15.54
CA PHE A 123 7.09 22.55 16.23
C PHE A 123 8.23 23.09 15.37
N GLU A 124 8.37 24.41 15.32
CA GLU A 124 9.52 25.06 14.66
C GLU A 124 10.73 25.06 15.60
N THR A 125 11.88 24.62 15.10
CA THR A 125 13.16 24.59 15.79
C THR A 125 13.89 25.93 15.63
N LYS A 126 14.91 26.18 16.48
CA LYS A 126 15.69 27.43 16.45
C LYS A 126 16.34 27.74 15.09
N ASP A 127 16.59 26.72 14.28
CA ASP A 127 17.15 26.83 12.93
C ASP A 127 16.09 26.89 11.81
N GLY A 128 14.81 27.11 12.16
CA GLY A 128 13.71 27.27 11.20
C GLY A 128 13.25 25.97 10.53
N ARG A 129 13.63 24.82 11.08
CA ARG A 129 13.13 23.50 10.64
C ARG A 129 11.92 23.10 11.48
N TYR A 130 11.25 22.03 11.07
CA TYR A 130 10.06 21.54 11.75
C TYR A 130 10.28 20.14 12.31
N ALA A 131 9.87 19.92 13.56
CA ALA A 131 9.97 18.64 14.24
C ALA A 131 8.59 18.19 14.75
N VAL A 132 8.35 16.89 14.66
CA VAL A 132 7.23 16.24 15.34
C VAL A 132 7.77 15.55 16.58
N LEU A 133 7.21 15.86 17.74
CA LEU A 133 7.55 15.16 18.96
C LEU A 133 6.90 13.78 18.91
N SER A 134 7.71 12.74 18.76
CA SER A 134 7.27 11.34 18.89
C SER A 134 7.68 10.83 20.26
N ALA A 135 6.70 10.63 21.14
CA ALA A 135 6.89 9.87 22.39
C ALA A 135 6.24 8.50 22.19
N VAL A 136 7.06 7.44 22.22
CA VAL A 136 6.61 6.05 22.39
C VAL A 136 6.58 5.70 23.87
#